data_AF-A0A7R9BNF2-F1
#
_entry.id   AF-A0A7R9BNF2-F1
#
_cell.length_a   1.000
_cell.length_b   1.000
_cell.length_c   1.000
_cell.angle_alpha   90.00
_cell.angle_beta   90.00
_cell.angle_gamma   90.00
#
_symmetry.space_group_name_H-M   'P 1'
#
loop_
_entity.id
_entity.type
_entity.pdbx_description
1 polymer ?
#
loop_
_entity_poly.entity_id
_entity_poly.type
_entity_poly.pdbx_seq_one_letter_code
_entity_poly.pdbx_strand_id
1 'polypeptide(L)'
;MDIDECQHDVCDPDSTCVNSPGSFSCECKPGLLDSSPAAAGAKNKCMHPGCEHPWVYHNGFCYWASQETAALSDAREKCSELNATLASVLDPAENSFLGFHAVQSLTW
;
A
#
# COMPACT_ATOMS: atom_id res chain seq x y z
N MET A 1 -2.03 31.10 -17.94
CA MET A 1 -2.00 30.84 -16.49
C MET A 1 -2.10 29.34 -16.33
N ASP A 2 -1.17 28.76 -15.59
CA ASP A 2 -1.12 27.32 -15.30
C ASP A 2 -1.95 27.02 -14.04
N ILE A 3 -2.61 25.87 -14.01
CA ILE A 3 -3.35 25.42 -12.81
C ILE A 3 -2.40 24.47 -12.08
N ASP A 4 -2.20 24.67 -10.79
CA ASP A 4 -1.39 23.77 -9.99
C ASP A 4 -2.24 22.58 -9.54
N GLU A 5 -2.15 21.46 -10.27
CA GLU A 5 -2.93 20.26 -9.95
C GLU A 5 -2.53 19.64 -8.61
N CYS A 6 -1.31 19.92 -8.11
CA CYS A 6 -0.81 19.40 -6.82
C CYS A 6 -1.52 20.01 -5.60
N GLN A 7 -2.35 21.04 -5.78
CA GLN A 7 -3.22 21.56 -4.72
C GLN A 7 -4.45 20.66 -4.47
N HIS A 8 -4.65 19.63 -5.29
CA HIS A 8 -5.70 18.64 -5.13
C HIS A 8 -5.12 17.25 -4.85
N ASP A 9 -5.93 16.33 -4.33
CA ASP A 9 -5.52 14.95 -4.04
C ASP A 9 -5.47 14.09 -5.31
N VAL A 10 -4.47 14.35 -6.15
CA VAL A 10 -4.28 13.73 -7.48
C VAL A 10 -3.25 12.59 -7.50
N CYS A 11 -2.45 12.45 -6.44
CA CYS A 11 -1.35 11.49 -6.36
C CYS A 11 -1.61 10.42 -5.27
N ASP A 12 -0.84 9.33 -5.31
CA ASP A 12 -0.86 8.30 -4.28
C ASP A 12 -0.26 8.85 -2.96
N PRO A 13 -0.76 8.45 -1.77
CA PRO A 13 -0.23 8.92 -0.48
C PRO A 13 1.29 8.70 -0.31
N ASP A 14 1.84 7.71 -1.01
CA ASP A 14 3.25 7.36 -1.03
C ASP A 14 4.02 7.88 -2.24
N SER A 15 3.47 8.91 -2.88
CA SER A 15 4.14 9.70 -3.91
C SER A 15 4.20 11.19 -3.57
N THR A 16 5.09 11.90 -4.24
CA THR A 16 5.23 13.36 -4.19
C THR A 16 4.71 13.93 -5.51
N CYS A 17 3.81 14.91 -5.44
CA CYS A 17 3.32 15.61 -6.63
C CYS A 17 4.32 16.69 -7.06
N VAL A 18 4.64 16.72 -8.35
CA VAL A 18 5.51 17.72 -8.98
C VAL A 18 4.70 18.44 -10.06
N ASN A 19 4.37 19.71 -9.82
CA ASN A 19 3.66 20.56 -10.77
C ASN A 19 4.61 21.07 -11.87
N SER A 20 4.13 21.13 -13.10
CA SER A 20 4.88 21.63 -14.25
C SER A 20 3.96 22.43 -15.20
N PRO A 21 4.47 23.38 -16.00
CA PRO A 21 3.59 24.15 -16.89
C PRO A 21 2.81 23.26 -17.87
N GLY A 22 1.49 23.18 -17.71
CA GLY A 22 0.56 22.40 -18.52
C GLY A 22 0.41 20.92 -18.12
N SER A 23 1.04 20.46 -17.03
CA SER A 23 0.95 19.07 -16.56
C SER A 23 1.46 18.87 -15.13
N PHE A 24 1.27 17.68 -14.58
CA PHE A 24 1.88 17.28 -13.31
C PHE A 24 2.38 15.84 -13.39
N SER A 25 3.25 15.48 -12.44
CA SER A 25 3.72 14.10 -12.29
C SER A 25 3.72 13.70 -10.81
N CYS A 26 3.41 12.42 -10.54
CA CYS A 26 3.50 11.85 -9.20
C CYS A 26 4.74 10.96 -9.14
N GLU A 27 5.71 11.30 -8.32
CA GLU A 27 6.94 10.50 -8.17
C GLU A 27 6.86 9.69 -6.88
N CYS A 28 7.02 8.37 -6.97
CA CYS A 28 7.03 7.54 -5.77
C CYS A 28 8.15 7.97 -4.81
N LYS A 29 7.85 7.97 -3.50
CA LYS A 29 8.85 8.30 -2.48
C LYS A 29 10.08 7.37 -2.63
N PRO A 30 11.28 7.85 -2.25
CA PRO A 30 12.50 7.05 -2.37
C PRO A 30 12.34 5.66 -1.75
N GLY A 31 12.73 4.63 -2.50
CA GLY A 31 12.61 3.23 -2.09
C GLY A 31 11.28 2.57 -2.46
N LEU A 32 10.38 3.23 -3.19
CA LEU A 32 9.15 2.65 -3.73
C LEU A 32 9.20 2.58 -5.26
N LEU A 33 8.49 1.61 -5.84
CA LEU A 33 8.38 1.39 -7.28
C LEU A 33 6.98 1.74 -7.77
N ASP A 34 6.89 2.31 -8.97
CA ASP A 34 5.62 2.49 -9.65
C ASP A 34 5.09 1.14 -10.14
N SER A 35 3.95 0.73 -9.60
CA SER A 35 3.26 -0.52 -9.97
C SER A 35 2.03 -0.28 -10.84
N SER A 36 1.80 0.97 -11.25
CA SER A 36 0.66 1.34 -12.11
C SER A 36 0.91 0.90 -13.56
N PRO A 37 -0.10 0.39 -14.29
CA PRO A 37 0.03 0.18 -15.72
C PRO A 37 0.32 1.53 -16.39
N ALA A 38 1.32 1.58 -17.28
CA ALA A 38 1.82 2.79 -17.94
C ALA A 38 0.78 3.60 -18.76
N ALA A 39 -0.50 3.21 -18.75
CA ALA A 39 -1.55 3.70 -19.63
C ALA A 39 -2.74 4.40 -18.96
N ALA A 40 -2.74 4.64 -17.65
CA ALA A 40 -3.89 5.30 -17.01
C ALA A 40 -3.44 6.37 -16.03
N GLY A 41 -4.12 7.53 -16.05
CA GLY A 41 -4.10 8.54 -14.99
C GLY A 41 -4.70 8.02 -13.66
N ALA A 42 -4.37 6.80 -13.28
CA ALA A 42 -4.53 6.26 -11.95
C ALA A 42 -3.38 6.80 -11.11
N LYS A 43 -3.69 7.31 -9.92
CA LYS A 43 -2.73 7.68 -8.88
C LYS A 43 -1.59 6.66 -8.87
N ASN A 44 -0.37 7.08 -9.16
CA ASN A 44 0.77 6.18 -9.33
C ASN A 44 0.90 5.26 -8.11
N LYS A 45 0.48 4.00 -8.25
CA LYS A 45 0.44 3.08 -7.12
C LYS A 45 1.86 2.73 -6.71
N CYS A 46 2.33 3.31 -5.63
CA CYS A 46 3.68 3.11 -5.14
C CYS A 46 3.74 1.86 -4.26
N MET A 47 4.67 0.96 -4.58
CA MET A 47 4.83 -0.32 -3.90
C MET A 47 6.23 -0.45 -3.32
N HIS A 48 6.36 -1.00 -2.11
CA HIS A 48 7.67 -1.31 -1.57
C HIS A 48 8.29 -2.51 -2.30
N PRO A 49 9.55 -2.44 -2.76
CA PRO A 49 10.27 -3.57 -3.33
C PRO A 49 10.21 -4.77 -2.38
N GLY A 50 9.74 -5.92 -2.87
CA GLY A 50 9.62 -7.14 -2.08
C GLY A 50 8.31 -7.31 -1.30
N CYS A 51 7.46 -6.29 -1.20
CA CYS A 51 6.07 -6.45 -0.78
C CYS A 51 5.19 -6.49 -2.04
N GLU A 52 5.13 -7.64 -2.71
CA GLU A 52 4.28 -7.78 -3.89
C GLU A 52 2.80 -7.66 -3.52
N HIS A 53 1.95 -7.16 -4.42
CA HIS A 53 0.51 -7.15 -4.17
C HIS A 53 0.01 -8.58 -3.90
N PRO A 54 -0.84 -8.84 -2.89
CA PRO A 54 -1.66 -7.91 -2.08
C PRO A 54 -1.06 -7.43 -0.74
N TRP A 55 0.25 -7.55 -0.54
CA TRP A 55 0.89 -7.16 0.72
C TRP A 55 1.01 -5.64 0.87
N VAL A 56 0.88 -5.13 2.10
CA VAL A 56 1.06 -3.72 2.46
C VAL A 56 2.30 -3.56 3.33
N TYR A 57 3.12 -2.55 3.05
CA TYR A 57 4.35 -2.30 3.78
C TYR A 57 4.13 -1.38 4.98
N HIS A 58 4.70 -1.74 6.13
CA HIS A 58 4.80 -0.85 7.28
C HIS A 58 6.07 -1.13 8.08
N ASN A 59 6.87 -0.09 8.31
CA ASN A 59 8.01 -0.09 9.23
C ASN A 59 8.97 -1.30 9.10
N GLY A 60 9.31 -1.69 7.87
CA GLY A 60 10.25 -2.77 7.58
C GLY A 60 9.61 -4.15 7.35
N PHE A 61 8.29 -4.27 7.48
CA PHE A 61 7.58 -5.53 7.30
C PHE A 61 6.46 -5.42 6.26
N CYS A 62 6.16 -6.53 5.58
CA CYS A 62 5.01 -6.66 4.71
C CYS A 62 3.89 -7.39 5.46
N TYR A 63 2.67 -6.88 5.38
CA TYR A 63 1.50 -7.45 6.03
C TYR A 63 0.44 -7.78 5.00
N TRP A 64 -0.29 -8.85 5.21
CA TRP A 64 -1.45 -9.20 4.41
C TRP A 64 -2.49 -9.88 5.29
N ALA A 65 -3.76 -9.59 5.04
CA ALA A 65 -4.88 -10.20 5.73
C ALA A 65 -5.79 -10.87 4.69
N SER A 66 -6.16 -12.13 4.94
CA SER A 66 -7.20 -12.81 4.18
C SER A 66 -8.59 -12.37 4.63
N GLN A 67 -9.55 -12.38 3.71
CA GLN A 67 -10.97 -12.22 4.04
C GLN A 67 -11.60 -13.51 4.62
N GLU A 68 -10.90 -14.64 4.51
CA GLU A 68 -11.40 -15.93 5.00
C GLU A 68 -11.26 -16.06 6.52
N THR A 69 -12.32 -16.50 7.18
CA THR A 69 -12.28 -16.85 8.60
C THR A 69 -11.70 -18.26 8.76
N ALA A 70 -10.77 -18.42 9.70
CA ALA A 70 -10.09 -19.69 9.96
C ALA A 70 -9.79 -19.85 11.45
N ALA A 71 -9.57 -21.09 11.89
CA ALA A 71 -9.01 -21.32 13.23
C ALA A 71 -7.56 -20.80 13.29
N LEU A 72 -7.07 -20.48 14.49
CA LEU A 72 -5.72 -19.92 14.66
C LEU A 72 -4.61 -20.86 14.13
N SER A 73 -4.81 -22.17 14.27
CA SER A 73 -3.92 -23.20 13.71
C SER A 73 -3.81 -23.09 12.20
N ASP A 74 -4.96 -23.00 11.54
CA ASP A 74 -5.09 -23.06 10.09
C ASP A 74 -4.62 -21.73 9.48
N ALA A 75 -4.91 -20.60 10.14
CA ALA A 75 -4.39 -19.29 9.75
C ALA A 75 -2.85 -19.26 9.79
N ARG A 76 -2.24 -19.85 10.82
CA ARG A 76 -0.77 -19.91 10.94
C ARG A 76 -0.15 -20.79 9.85
N GLU A 77 -0.77 -21.93 9.54
CA GLU A 77 -0.33 -22.80 8.45
C GLU A 77 -0.41 -22.07 7.10
N LYS A 78 -1.53 -21.40 6.81
CA LYS A 78 -1.72 -20.62 5.59
C LYS A 78 -0.72 -19.46 5.46
N CYS A 79 -0.40 -18.75 6.54
CA CYS A 79 0.68 -17.76 6.51
C CYS A 79 2.03 -18.41 6.18
N SER A 80 2.31 -19.60 6.73
CA SER A 80 3.56 -20.34 6.47
C SER A 80 3.67 -20.78 5.01
N GLU A 81 2.57 -21.18 4.37
CA GLU A 81 2.54 -21.52 2.93
C GLU A 81 2.92 -20.33 2.03
N LEU A 82 2.67 -19.11 2.50
CA LEU A 82 3.01 -17.86 1.82
C LEU A 82 4.43 -17.35 2.16
N ASN A 83 5.28 -18.18 2.79
CA ASN A 83 6.58 -17.78 3.33
C ASN A 83 6.49 -16.62 4.34
N ALA A 84 5.41 -16.56 5.11
CA ALA A 84 5.16 -15.54 6.12
C ALA A 84 4.82 -16.15 7.48
N THR A 85 4.66 -15.29 8.48
CA THR A 85 4.21 -15.67 9.82
C THR A 85 2.96 -14.89 10.20
N LEU A 86 2.18 -15.42 11.14
CA LEU A 86 1.06 -14.69 11.71
C LEU A 86 1.56 -13.36 12.29
N ALA A 87 0.89 -12.25 11.99
CA ALA A 87 1.31 -10.92 12.42
C ALA A 87 1.36 -10.82 13.96
N SER A 88 2.46 -10.32 14.50
CA SER A 88 2.61 -10.00 15.91
C SER A 88 2.58 -8.49 16.07
N VAL A 89 1.53 -7.96 16.70
CA VAL A 89 1.35 -6.51 16.88
C VAL A 89 2.15 -6.05 18.10
N LEU A 90 3.17 -5.24 17.89
CA LEU A 90 4.15 -4.84 18.90
C LEU A 90 3.86 -3.46 19.49
N ASP A 91 3.17 -2.59 18.76
CA ASP A 91 2.87 -1.24 19.21
C ASP A 91 1.49 -0.72 18.74
N PRO A 92 0.98 0.37 19.35
CA PRO A 92 -0.33 0.91 19.01
C PRO A 92 -0.43 1.47 17.58
N ALA A 93 0.66 1.99 17.01
CA ALA A 93 0.65 2.53 15.66
C ALA A 93 0.52 1.39 14.63
N GLU A 94 1.22 0.28 14.85
CA GLU A 94 1.05 -0.95 14.08
C GLU A 94 -0.38 -1.50 14.20
N ASN A 95 -0.94 -1.53 15.41
CA ASN A 95 -2.34 -1.96 15.60
C ASN A 95 -3.33 -1.10 14.80
N SER A 96 -3.16 0.22 14.82
CA SER A 96 -4.00 1.15 14.05
C SER A 96 -3.81 0.97 12.54
N PHE A 97 -2.57 0.79 12.08
CA PHE A 97 -2.26 0.51 10.68
C PHE A 97 -2.94 -0.78 10.20
N LEU A 98 -2.74 -1.88 10.93
CA LEU A 98 -3.33 -3.18 10.59
C LEU A 98 -4.85 -3.13 10.64
N GLY A 99 -5.44 -2.45 11.62
CA GLY A 99 -6.90 -2.30 11.70
C GLY A 99 -7.48 -1.57 10.49
N PHE A 100 -6.82 -0.52 9.99
CA PHE A 100 -7.25 0.20 8.80
C PHE A 100 -7.12 -0.66 7.53
N HIS A 101 -5.98 -1.32 7.33
CA HIS A 101 -5.68 -2.07 6.11
C HIS A 101 -6.34 -3.46 6.06
N ALA A 102 -6.56 -4.12 7.20
CA ALA A 102 -7.30 -5.38 7.26
C ALA A 102 -8.79 -5.20 6.93
N VAL A 103 -9.35 -4.02 7.20
CA VAL A 103 -10.76 -3.69 6.90
C VAL A 103 -10.94 -3.12 5.50
N GLN A 104 -9.97 -2.37 4.95
CA GLN A 104 -10.03 -1.82 3.59
C GLN A 104 -10.03 -2.88 2.47
N SER A 105 -9.66 -4.13 2.78
CA SER A 105 -9.80 -5.24 1.85
C SER A 105 -11.27 -5.60 1.53
N LEU A 106 -12.26 -4.91 2.14
CA LEU A 106 -13.69 -5.20 2.05
C LEU A 106 -14.53 -4.12 1.33
N THR A 107 -13.93 -3.10 0.73
CA THR A 107 -14.68 -2.06 0.01
C THR A 107 -14.09 -1.81 -1.38
N TRP A 108 -14.93 -2.00 -2.41
CA TRP A 108 -14.66 -1.81 -3.84
C TRP A 108 -14.78 -0.34 -4.25
#